data_AF-A0A2E7UN11-F1
#
_entry.id   AF-A0A2E7UN11-F1
#
_cell.length_a   1.000
_cell.length_b   1.000
_cell.length_c   1.000
_cell.angle_alpha   90.00
_cell.angle_beta   90.00
_cell.angle_gamma   90.00
#
_symmetry.space_group_name_H-M   'P 1'
#
loop_
_entity.id
_entity.type
_entity.pdbx_description
1 polymer ?
#
loop_
_entity_poly.entity_id
_entity_poly.type
_entity_poly.pdbx_seq_one_letter_code
_entity_poly.pdbx_strand_id
1 'polypeptide(L)' 'MAFIDDTPRSASVIALEPSACYALSRPALSELQETHPGVQRALYLAILTTLAKRVRILNRASAVFRDL' A
#
# COMPACT_ATOMS: atom_id res chain seq x y z
N MET A 1 4.12 5.68 1.57
CA MET A 1 3.38 4.48 1.99
C MET A 1 3.85 4.14 3.40
N ALA A 2 3.29 4.81 4.42
CA ALA A 2 3.78 4.77 5.79
C ALA A 2 4.22 3.39 6.29
N PHE A 3 3.46 2.34 5.96
CA PHE A 3 3.78 0.96 6.36
C PHE A 3 5.09 0.39 5.78
N ILE A 4 5.58 0.89 4.64
CA ILE A 4 6.82 0.40 4.00
C ILE A 4 7.99 1.36 4.25
N ASP A 5 7.75 2.65 4.13
CA ASP A 5 8.81 3.68 4.08
C ASP A 5 8.96 4.49 5.37
N ASP A 6 8.20 4.12 6.40
CA ASP A 6 8.19 4.77 7.72
C ASP A 6 7.89 6.28 7.69
N THR A 7 7.27 6.74 6.61
CA THR A 7 6.79 8.13 6.49
C THR A 7 5.44 8.31 7.19
N PRO A 8 5.05 9.54 7.57
CA PRO A 8 3.69 9.84 8.00
C PRO A 8 2.65 9.44 6.96
N ARG A 9 1.40 9.19 7.40
CA ARG A 9 0.30 8.89 6.48
C ARG A 9 0.11 10.08 5.53
N SER A 10 0.13 9.80 4.23
CA SER A 10 0.00 10.83 3.18
C SER A 10 -1.44 11.28 2.93
N ALA A 11 -2.42 10.59 3.51
CA ALA A 11 -3.84 10.88 3.34
C ALA A 11 -4.65 10.32 4.50
N SER A 12 -5.83 10.91 4.72
CA SER A 12 -6.87 10.40 5.61
C SER A 12 -7.70 9.32 4.90
N VAL A 13 -8.15 8.31 5.64
CA VAL A 13 -9.06 7.28 5.15
C VAL A 13 -10.28 7.28 6.06
N ILE A 14 -11.47 7.41 5.49
CA ILE A 14 -12.74 7.50 6.21
C ILE A 14 -13.65 6.39 5.69
N ALA A 15 -14.26 5.62 6.59
CA ALA A 15 -15.27 4.63 6.22
C ALA A 15 -16.61 5.35 5.95
N LEU A 16 -17.17 5.16 4.75
CA LEU A 16 -18.48 5.73 4.39
C LEU A 16 -19.65 4.86 4.84
N GLU A 17 -19.37 3.59 5.13
CA GLU A 17 -20.32 2.57 5.55
C GLU A 17 -19.68 1.68 6.63
N PRO A 18 -20.47 0.94 7.44
CA PRO A 18 -19.92 -0.04 8.38
C PRO A 18 -18.97 -1.01 7.68
N SER A 19 -17.69 -0.95 8.03
CA SER A 19 -16.61 -1.67 7.34
C SER A 19 -15.76 -2.44 8.34
N ALA A 20 -15.57 -3.74 8.08
CA ALA A 20 -14.60 -4.56 8.81
C ALA A 20 -13.28 -4.61 8.05
N CYS A 21 -12.18 -4.35 8.74
CA CYS A 21 -10.83 -4.38 8.16
C CYS A 21 -9.92 -5.33 8.95
N TYR A 22 -9.12 -6.12 8.24
CA TYR A 22 -7.99 -6.81 8.83
C TYR A 22 -6.81 -5.85 8.97
N ALA A 23 -6.20 -5.83 10.15
CA ALA A 23 -5.05 -4.99 10.44
C ALA A 23 -3.76 -5.84 10.41
N LEU A 24 -2.77 -5.39 9.63
CA LEU A 24 -1.43 -5.94 9.65
C LEU A 24 -0.50 -4.95 10.35
N SER A 25 0.07 -5.36 11.49
CA SER A 25 1.03 -4.56 12.24
C SER A 25 2.46 -4.79 11.72
N ARG A 26 3.38 -3.87 12.02
CA ARG A 26 4.81 -4.06 11.68
C ARG A 26 5.41 -5.30 12.38
N PRO A 27 5.17 -5.54 13.68
CA PRO A 27 5.68 -6.74 14.34
C PRO A 27 5.16 -8.03 13.68
N ALA A 28 3.88 -8.08 13.30
CA ALA A 28 3.32 -9.24 12.60
C ALA A 28 3.97 -9.45 11.21
N LEU A 29 4.34 -8.37 10.51
CA LEU A 29 5.08 -8.47 9.26
C LEU A 29 6.51 -8.99 9.45
N SER A 30 7.17 -8.60 10.54
CA SER A 30 8.50 -9.11 10.92
C SER A 30 8.43 -10.60 11.29
N GLU A 31 7.44 -11.00 12.08
CA GLU A 31 7.18 -12.40 12.42
C GLU A 31 6.91 -13.26 11.18
N LEU A 32 6.20 -12.70 10.19
CA LEU A 32 5.96 -13.33 8.89
C LEU A 32 7.26 -13.66 8.13
N GLN A 33 8.31 -12.85 8.31
CA GLN A 33 9.62 -13.11 7.70
C GLN A 33 10.26 -14.38 8.25
N GLU A 34 10.16 -14.55 9.57
CA GLU A 34 10.79 -15.65 10.30
C GLU A 34 9.99 -16.94 10.16
N THR A 35 8.66 -16.85 10.20
CA THR A 35 7.76 -18.01 10.21
C THR A 35 7.38 -18.47 8.81
N HIS A 36 7.15 -17.55 7.87
CA HIS A 36 6.61 -17.84 6.54
C HIS A 36 7.22 -16.93 5.45
N PRO A 37 8.53 -17.01 5.17
CA PRO A 37 9.23 -16.08 4.27
C PRO A 37 8.65 -16.03 2.85
N GLY A 38 8.11 -17.14 2.35
CA GLY A 38 7.43 -17.18 1.05
C GLY A 38 6.17 -16.31 0.98
N VAL A 39 5.41 -16.26 2.07
CA VAL A 39 4.21 -15.42 2.18
C VAL A 39 4.60 -13.95 2.26
N GLN A 40 5.63 -13.61 3.04
CA GLN A 40 6.13 -12.24 3.13
C GLN A 40 6.61 -11.73 1.76
N ARG A 41 7.35 -12.56 1.01
CA ARG A 41 7.78 -12.22 -0.35
C ARG A 41 6.59 -11.98 -1.29
N ALA A 42 5.58 -12.86 -1.25
CA ALA A 42 4.38 -12.69 -2.07
C ALA A 42 3.63 -11.41 -1.72
N LEU A 43 3.52 -11.09 -0.41
CA LEU A 43 2.91 -9.85 0.07
C LEU A 43 3.65 -8.62 -0.45
N TYR A 44 4.99 -8.57 -0.34
CA TYR A 44 5.77 -7.44 -0.87
C TYR A 44 5.60 -7.26 -2.37
N LEU A 45 5.61 -8.36 -3.15
CA LEU A 45 5.38 -8.30 -4.59
C LEU A 45 3.98 -7.75 -4.92
N ALA A 46 2.96 -8.15 -4.18
CA ALA A 46 1.59 -7.66 -4.35
C ALA A 46 1.49 -6.14 -4.05
N ILE A 47 2.14 -5.69 -2.97
CA ILE A 47 2.19 -4.27 -2.61
C ILE A 47 2.92 -3.46 -3.70
N LEU A 48 4.12 -3.89 -4.12
CA LEU A 48 4.90 -3.21 -5.16
C LEU A 48 4.14 -3.11 -6.48
N THR A 49 3.48 -4.19 -6.90
CA THR A 49 2.67 -4.22 -8.11
C THR A 49 1.50 -3.23 -8.03
N THR A 50 0.85 -3.15 -6.86
CA THR A 50 -0.25 -2.20 -6.61
C THR A 50 0.24 -0.76 -6.67
N LEU A 51 1.40 -0.47 -6.08
CA LEU A 51 1.99 0.87 -6.13
C LEU A 51 2.39 1.28 -7.54
N ALA A 52 3.06 0.39 -8.29
CA ALA A 52 3.41 0.65 -9.68
C ALA A 52 2.18 0.94 -10.55
N LYS A 53 1.06 0.25 -10.32
CA LYS A 53 -0.22 0.55 -10.98
C LYS A 53 -0.74 1.94 -10.61
N ARG A 54 -0.77 2.28 -9.32
CA ARG A 54 -1.24 3.60 -8.84
C ARG A 54 -0.39 4.75 -9.39
N VAL A 55 0.93 4.63 -9.40
CA VAL A 55 1.84 5.65 -9.97
C VAL A 55 1.54 5.89 -11.45
N ARG A 56 1.36 4.83 -12.24
CA ARG A 56 1.01 4.98 -13.67
C ARG A 56 -0.33 5.69 -13.87
N ILE A 57 -1.34 5.38 -13.05
CA ILE A 57 -2.65 6.04 -13.11
C ILE A 57 -2.52 7.52 -12.78
N LEU A 58 -1.84 7.85 -11.68
CA LEU A 58 -1.64 9.23 -11.24
C LEU A 58 -0.84 10.06 -12.26
N ASN A 59 0.21 9.48 -12.85
CA ASN A 59 0.99 10.14 -13.89
C ASN A 59 0.14 10.44 -15.13
N ARG A 60 -0.73 9.51 -15.54
CA ARG A 60 -1.65 9.74 -16.67
C ARG A 60 -2.67 10.82 -16.35
N ALA A 61 -3.28 10.78 -15.16
CA ALA A 61 -4.25 11.80 -14.74
C ALA A 61 -3.61 13.20 -14.66
N SER A 62 -2.37 13.28 -14.18
CA SER A 62 -1.63 14.55 -14.08
C SER A 62 -1.21 15.10 -15.45
N ALA A 63 -0.96 14.23 -16.44
CA ALA A 63 -0.67 14.65 -17.81
C ALA A 63 -1.89 15.34 -18.45
N VAL A 64 -3.10 14.78 -18.25
CA VAL A 64 -4.35 15.38 -18.76
C VAL A 64 -4.59 16.78 -18.19
N PHE A 65 -4.27 17.01 -16.92
CA PHE A 65 -4.38 18.33 -16.29
C PHE A 65 -3.33 19.34 -16.77
N ARG A 66 -2.23 18.91 -17.37
CA ARG A 66 -1.17 19.79 -17.89
C ARG A 66 -1.50 20.33 -19.30
N ASP A 67 -2.41 19.66 -20.01
CA ASP A 67 -2.83 20.00 -21.38
C ASP A 67 -4.11 20.85 -21.43
N LEU A 68 -4.62 21.31 -20.28
CA LEU A 68 -5.75 22.25 -20.11
C LEU A 68 -5.25 23.60 -19.59
#